data_AF-A0A838TGM5-F1
#
_entry.id   AF-A0A838TGM5-F1
#
_cell.length_a   1.000
_cell.length_b   1.000
_cell.length_c   1.000
_cell.angle_alpha   90.00
_cell.angle_beta   90.00
_cell.angle_gamma   90.00
#
_symmetry.space_group_name_H-M   'P 1'
#
loop_
_entity.id
_entity.type
_entity.pdbx_description
1 polymer ?
#
loop_
_entity_poly.entity_id
_entity_poly.type
_entity_poly.pdbx_seq_one_letter_code
_entity_poly.pdbx_strand_id
1 'polypeptide(L)'
;MSTIPGFSQNDYGVYGEVALVPATAVAKHPSSLSWEEAAAIWMQYATAYGALIAIAELKPADTVLIPAASSSVGFAAIQIANLVGATPIALTRTGAK
;
A
#
# COMPACT_ATOMS: atom_id res chain seq x y z
N MET A 1 -7.39 -16.66 -2.98
CA MET A 1 -7.42 -15.55 -3.94
C MET A 1 -7.95 -14.34 -3.19
N SER A 2 -7.41 -13.16 -3.45
CA SER A 2 -7.80 -11.91 -2.79
C SER A 2 -8.30 -10.92 -3.83
N THR A 3 -9.15 -10.00 -3.39
CA THR A 3 -9.56 -8.87 -4.21
C THR A 3 -8.51 -7.77 -4.13
N ILE A 4 -8.28 -7.10 -5.25
CA ILE A 4 -7.39 -5.95 -5.41
C ILE A 4 -8.28 -4.77 -5.85
N PRO A 5 -7.96 -3.53 -5.45
CA PRO A 5 -8.71 -2.33 -5.82
C PRO A 5 -8.59 -2.08 -7.31
N GLY A 6 -9.53 -2.63 -8.07
CA GLY A 6 -9.69 -2.41 -9.51
C GLY A 6 -11.09 -1.94 -9.86
N PHE A 7 -11.89 -1.57 -8.86
CA PHE A 7 -13.29 -1.20 -9.01
C PHE A 7 -13.68 -0.11 -8.00
N SER A 8 -14.78 0.56 -8.32
CA SER A 8 -15.41 1.55 -7.45
C SER A 8 -16.01 0.85 -6.22
N GLN A 9 -15.60 1.27 -5.03
CA GLN A 9 -16.13 0.75 -3.76
C GLN A 9 -17.59 1.15 -3.52
N ASN A 10 -18.07 2.18 -4.23
CA ASN A 10 -19.48 2.59 -4.18
C ASN A 10 -20.39 1.62 -4.96
N ASP A 11 -19.83 0.95 -5.97
CA ASP A 11 -20.58 0.03 -6.83
C ASP A 11 -20.48 -1.43 -6.37
N TYR A 12 -19.38 -1.78 -5.67
CA TYR A 12 -19.11 -3.14 -5.19
C TYR A 12 -18.69 -3.13 -3.71
N GLY A 13 -19.66 -3.42 -2.84
CA GLY A 13 -19.41 -3.61 -1.41
C GLY A 13 -18.71 -4.94 -1.11
N VAL A 14 -17.71 -4.92 -0.23
CA VAL A 14 -16.89 -6.10 0.11
C VAL A 14 -16.94 -6.49 1.59
N TYR A 15 -17.78 -5.83 2.39
CA TYR A 15 -18.00 -6.16 3.78
C TYR A 15 -19.16 -7.16 3.91
N GLY A 16 -18.83 -8.43 4.08
CA GLY A 16 -19.77 -9.52 4.23
C GLY A 16 -19.06 -10.86 4.13
N GLU A 17 -19.80 -11.95 4.28
CA GLU A 17 -19.27 -13.32 4.10
C GLU A 17 -18.99 -13.64 2.62
N VAL A 18 -19.67 -12.95 1.71
CA VAL A 18 -19.54 -13.07 0.26
C VAL A 18 -19.56 -11.68 -0.39
N ALA A 19 -18.82 -11.51 -1.48
CA ALA A 19 -18.79 -10.27 -2.25
C ALA A 19 -18.79 -10.56 -3.76
N LEU A 20 -19.58 -9.80 -4.51
CA LEU A 20 -19.52 -9.79 -5.98
C LEU A 20 -18.53 -8.73 -6.41
N VAL A 21 -17.53 -9.12 -7.20
CA VAL A 21 -16.50 -8.22 -7.71
C VAL A 21 -16.16 -8.58 -9.17
N PRO A 22 -15.66 -7.62 -9.97
CA PRO A 22 -15.16 -7.93 -11.30
C PRO A 22 -14.02 -8.95 -11.26
N ALA A 23 -14.02 -9.91 -12.20
CA ALA A 23 -12.99 -10.95 -12.27
C ALA A 23 -11.57 -10.37 -12.44
N THR A 24 -11.45 -9.21 -13.10
CA THR A 24 -10.18 -8.48 -13.29
C THR A 24 -9.58 -7.97 -11.98
N ALA A 25 -10.38 -7.88 -10.92
CA ALA A 25 -9.95 -7.42 -9.61
C ALA A 25 -9.61 -8.56 -8.65
N VAL A 26 -9.57 -9.81 -9.12
CA VAL A 26 -9.23 -10.98 -8.31
C VAL A 26 -7.83 -11.46 -8.67
N ALA A 27 -6.96 -11.58 -7.67
CA ALA A 27 -5.59 -12.06 -7.84
C ALA A 27 -5.26 -13.17 -6.85
N LYS A 28 -4.30 -14.03 -7.21
CA LYS A 28 -3.75 -15.00 -6.26
C LYS A 28 -2.71 -14.30 -5.39
N HIS A 29 -2.95 -14.22 -4.08
CA HIS A 29 -1.94 -13.77 -3.14
C HIS A 29 -0.89 -14.89 -2.90
N PRO A 30 0.34 -14.54 -2.49
CA PRO A 30 1.35 -15.53 -2.10
C PRO A 30 0.84 -16.46 -0.98
N SER A 31 1.23 -17.73 -1.05
CA SER A 31 0.89 -18.74 -0.02
C SER A 31 1.56 -18.50 1.33
N SER A 32 2.55 -17.61 1.38
CA SER A 32 3.24 -17.20 2.60
C SER A 32 2.44 -16.21 3.45
N LEU A 33 1.37 -15.61 2.90
CA LEU A 33 0.52 -14.67 3.61
C LEU A 33 -0.69 -15.38 4.20
N SER A 34 -1.04 -15.03 5.45
CA SER A 34 -2.34 -15.36 6.01
C SER A 34 -3.46 -14.63 5.25
N TRP A 35 -4.71 -15.03 5.48
CA TRP A 35 -5.86 -14.36 4.87
C TRP A 35 -6.00 -12.91 5.34
N GLU A 36 -5.73 -12.66 6.63
CA GLU A 36 -5.73 -11.33 7.24
C GLU A 36 -4.64 -10.44 6.62
N GLU A 37 -3.42 -10.96 6.47
CA GLU A 37 -2.33 -10.25 5.81
C GLU A 37 -2.66 -9.94 4.34
N ALA A 38 -3.17 -10.94 3.62
CA ALA A 38 -3.55 -10.78 2.22
C ALA A 38 -4.68 -9.76 2.01
N ALA A 39 -5.61 -9.66 2.96
CA ALA A 39 -6.69 -8.67 2.94
C ALA A 39 -6.22 -7.25 3.27
N ALA A 40 -5.24 -7.11 4.18
CA ALA A 40 -4.79 -5.80 4.67
C ALA A 40 -3.68 -5.15 3.82
N ILE A 41 -2.84 -5.95 3.16
CA ILE A 41 -1.56 -5.47 2.61
C ILE A 41 -1.71 -4.47 1.45
N TRP A 42 -2.67 -4.67 0.56
CA TRP A 42 -2.64 -4.01 -0.75
C TRP A 42 -2.88 -2.49 -0.69
N MET A 43 -3.78 -2.00 0.18
CA MET A 43 -4.18 -0.57 0.22
C MET A 43 -2.97 0.33 0.45
N GLN A 44 -2.18 0.00 1.46
CA GLN A 44 -1.04 0.81 1.88
C GLN A 44 0.05 0.85 0.81
N TYR A 45 0.37 -0.30 0.21
CA TYR A 45 1.44 -0.38 -0.79
C TYR A 45 1.00 0.16 -2.15
N ALA A 46 -0.25 -0.09 -2.59
CA ALA A 46 -0.75 0.46 -3.85
C ALA A 46 -0.76 2.01 -3.83
N THR A 47 -1.20 2.59 -2.70
CA THR A 47 -1.20 4.04 -2.52
C THR A 47 0.22 4.61 -2.54
N ALA A 48 1.12 4.04 -1.73
CA ALA A 48 2.51 4.51 -1.66
C ALA A 48 3.26 4.30 -2.98
N TYR A 49 3.06 3.18 -3.67
CA TYR A 49 3.68 2.87 -4.95
C TYR A 49 3.18 3.81 -6.06
N GLY A 50 1.87 4.04 -6.13
CA GLY A 50 1.30 4.99 -7.09
C GLY A 50 1.89 6.39 -6.91
N ALA A 51 1.97 6.87 -5.65
CA ALA A 51 2.55 8.17 -5.36
C ALA A 51 4.06 8.25 -5.67
N LEU A 52 4.86 7.32 -5.14
CA LEU A 52 6.31 7.42 -5.20
C LEU A 52 6.91 6.95 -6.52
N ILE A 53 6.37 5.89 -7.12
CA ILE A 53 6.94 5.28 -8.32
C ILE A 53 6.25 5.78 -9.58
N ALA A 54 4.91 5.70 -9.62
CA ALA A 54 4.17 6.00 -10.84
C ALA A 54 4.04 7.51 -11.10
N ILE A 55 3.96 8.34 -10.04
CA ILE A 55 3.76 9.78 -10.17
C ILE A 55 5.05 10.56 -9.92
N ALA A 56 5.69 10.34 -8.76
CA ALA A 56 6.89 11.09 -8.38
C ALA A 56 8.18 10.54 -9.02
N GLU A 57 8.13 9.35 -9.61
CA GLU A 57 9.25 8.68 -10.26
C GLU A 57 10.53 8.63 -9.42
N LEU A 58 10.40 8.39 -8.11
CA LEU A 58 11.50 8.39 -7.14
C LEU A 58 12.72 7.57 -7.64
N LYS A 59 13.91 8.14 -7.52
CA LYS A 59 15.18 7.55 -7.98
C LYS A 59 16.13 7.25 -6.82
N PRO A 60 17.16 6.40 -7.05
CA PRO A 60 18.25 6.24 -6.10
C PRO A 60 18.89 7.59 -5.75
N ALA A 61 19.34 7.75 -4.49
CA ALA A 61 19.91 8.97 -3.93
C ALA A 61 18.97 10.18 -3.76
N ASP A 62 17.71 10.10 -4.22
CA ASP A 62 16.70 11.10 -3.86
C ASP A 62 16.43 11.09 -2.34
N THR A 63 15.97 12.22 -1.82
CA THR A 63 15.48 12.32 -0.44
C THR A 63 13.99 12.65 -0.45
N VAL A 64 13.21 11.89 0.31
CA VAL A 64 11.75 12.02 0.36
C VAL A 64 11.25 12.24 1.78
N LEU A 65 10.47 13.30 2.00
CA LEU A 65 9.80 13.56 3.27
C LEU A 65 8.49 12.76 3.35
N ILE A 66 8.34 11.95 4.38
CA ILE A 66 7.16 11.08 4.60
C ILE A 66 6.38 11.59 5.82
N PRO A 67 5.29 12.35 5.61
CA PRO A 67 4.41 12.77 6.70
C PRO A 67 3.58 11.59 7.23
N ALA A 68 3.19 11.67 8.50
CA ALA A 68 2.46 10.60 9.18
C ALA A 68 3.13 9.23 8.98
N ALA A 69 4.47 9.19 9.10
CA ALA A 69 5.32 8.03 8.82
C ALA A 69 4.89 6.77 9.61
N SER A 70 4.31 6.94 10.79
CA SER A 70 3.79 5.86 11.63
C SER A 70 2.41 5.34 11.19
N SER A 71 1.89 5.72 10.03
CA SER A 71 0.67 5.19 9.42
C SER A 71 0.97 4.00 8.53
N SER A 72 -0.04 3.21 8.17
CA SER A 72 0.14 2.06 7.26
C SER A 72 0.76 2.46 5.92
N VAL A 73 0.26 3.53 5.29
CA VAL A 73 0.82 4.08 4.04
C VAL A 73 2.22 4.64 4.26
N GLY A 74 2.47 5.30 5.39
CA GLY A 74 3.79 5.82 5.75
C GLY A 74 4.85 4.72 5.86
N PHE A 75 4.54 3.61 6.53
CA PHE A 75 5.41 2.45 6.59
C PHE A 75 5.70 1.87 5.20
N ALA A 76 4.67 1.69 4.37
CA ALA A 76 4.83 1.22 2.99
C ALA A 76 5.70 2.17 2.15
N ALA A 77 5.52 3.49 2.31
CA ALA A 77 6.32 4.50 1.63
C ALA A 77 7.81 4.44 2.02
N ILE A 78 8.12 4.25 3.32
CA ILE A 78 9.50 4.09 3.80
C ILE A 78 10.13 2.84 3.18
N GLN A 79 9.41 1.71 3.18
CA GLN A 79 9.90 0.47 2.60
C GLN A 79 10.17 0.61 1.10
N ILE A 80 9.25 1.23 0.35
CA ILE A 80 9.42 1.48 -1.08
C ILE A 80 10.61 2.41 -1.34
N ALA A 81 10.74 3.51 -0.59
CA ALA A 81 11.88 4.42 -0.73
C ALA A 81 13.22 3.70 -0.52
N ASN A 82 13.32 2.87 0.52
CA ASN A 82 14.50 2.06 0.79
C ASN A 82 14.78 1.05 -0.34
N LEU A 83 13.75 0.38 -0.88
CA LEU A 83 13.89 -0.57 -1.99
C LEU A 83 14.40 0.09 -3.27
N VAL A 84 14.05 1.36 -3.50
CA VAL A 84 14.54 2.17 -4.63
C VAL A 84 15.98 2.66 -4.41
N GLY A 85 16.46 2.68 -3.16
CA GLY A 85 17.74 3.30 -2.81
C GLY A 85 17.66 4.81 -2.57
N ALA A 86 16.46 5.32 -2.27
CA ALA A 86 16.24 6.70 -1.83
C ALA A 86 16.37 6.81 -0.30
N THR A 87 16.47 8.04 0.21
CA THR A 87 16.57 8.35 1.64
C THR A 87 15.23 8.88 2.16
N PRO A 88 14.46 8.11 2.96
CA PRO A 88 13.25 8.60 3.58
C PRO A 88 13.55 9.44 4.83
N ILE A 89 12.91 10.61 4.95
CA ILE A 89 12.85 11.41 6.18
C ILE A 89 11.45 11.23 6.77
N ALA A 90 11.36 10.58 7.93
CA ALA A 90 10.10 10.31 8.59
C ALA A 90 9.63 11.49 9.46
N LEU A 91 8.37 11.90 9.29
CA LEU A 91 7.70 12.87 10.17
C LEU A 91 6.53 12.19 10.88
N THR A 92 6.56 12.23 12.21
CA THR A 92 5.47 11.77 13.09
C THR A 92 5.14 12.83 14.14
N ARG A 93 4.01 12.65 14.85
CA ARG A 93 3.50 13.63 15.81
C ARG A 93 4.20 13.58 17.18
N THR A 94 4.85 12.47 17.51
CA THR A 94 5.42 12.22 18.85
C THR A 94 6.67 11.38 18.73
N GLY A 95 7.69 11.64 19.55
CA GLY A 95 8.94 10.86 19.53
C GLY A 95 8.83 9.40 19.96
N ALA A 96 7.69 8.99 20.53
CA ALA A 96 7.42 7.60 20.90
C ALA A 96 7.01 6.69 19.72
N LYS A 97 6.90 7.24 18.50
CA LYS A 97 6.39 6.58 17.31
C LYS A 97 7.42 6.54 16.20
#